data_AF-A0A0G3UQ43-F1
#
_entry.id   AF-A0A0G3UQ43-F1
#
_cell.length_a   1.000
_cell.length_b   1.000
_cell.length_c   1.000
_cell.angle_alpha   90.00
_cell.angle_beta   90.00
_cell.angle_gamma   90.00
#
_symmetry.space_group_name_H-M   'P 1'
#
loop_
_entity.id
_entity.type
_entity.pdbx_description
1 polymer ?
#
loop_
_entity_poly.entity_id
_entity_poly.type
_entity_poly.pdbx_seq_one_letter_code
_entity_poly.pdbx_strand_id
1 'polypeptide(L)'
;MLLCVATAAALYVPQVAELVGRRELVVTVHEWAGILLPAPFLLGLGSPAFRADLRRLNRFGPHDRTWLRAARRRDRRRASRPAGKFNAAQKLYASWIAGAALVMLATGLLMWFTHLAPLVWRTSATFVHDWLALAIGVVLAGHIGRALADPEARRGMRTGSVARSWAAREHPLWLDAGSGRGDG
;
A
#
# COMPACT_ATOMS: atom_id res chain seq x y z
N MET A 1 -2.60 -5.51 7.52
CA MET A 1 -2.26 -5.93 6.14
C MET A 1 -1.46 -7.22 6.12
N LEU A 2 -0.21 -7.27 6.61
CA LEU A 2 0.59 -8.51 6.60
C LEU A 2 -0.12 -9.68 7.30
N LEU A 3 -0.77 -9.43 8.44
CA LEU A 3 -1.58 -10.44 9.13
C LEU A 3 -2.73 -10.98 8.26
N CYS A 4 -3.46 -10.10 7.55
CA CYS A 4 -4.52 -10.50 6.63
C CYS A 4 -3.98 -11.35 5.47
N VAL A 5 -2.83 -10.97 4.90
CA VAL A 5 -2.19 -11.72 3.81
C VAL A 5 -1.69 -13.09 4.29
N ALA A 6 -1.06 -13.15 5.45
CA ALA A 6 -0.56 -14.40 6.03
C ALA A 6 -1.70 -15.37 6.36
N THR A 7 -2.78 -14.88 6.98
CA THR A 7 -3.97 -15.69 7.28
C THR A 7 -4.72 -16.11 6.01
N ALA A 8 -4.84 -15.24 5.00
CA ALA A 8 -5.41 -15.61 3.70
C ALA A 8 -4.60 -16.72 3.02
N ALA A 9 -3.26 -16.61 3.01
CA ALA A 9 -2.38 -17.62 2.45
C ALA A 9 -2.53 -18.96 3.19
N ALA A 10 -2.65 -18.94 4.52
CA ALA A 10 -2.89 -20.15 5.31
C ALA A 10 -4.27 -20.80 5.02
N LEU A 11 -5.31 -20.00 4.75
CA LEU A 11 -6.63 -20.51 4.38
C LEU A 11 -6.67 -21.12 2.97
N TYR A 12 -5.82 -20.61 2.06
CA TYR A 12 -5.69 -21.04 0.68
C TYR A 12 -4.77 -22.26 0.48
N VAL A 13 -3.83 -22.49 1.39
CA VAL A 13 -2.90 -23.63 1.35
C VAL A 13 -3.26 -24.62 2.48
N PRO A 14 -4.02 -25.69 2.17
CA PRO A 14 -4.56 -26.62 3.18
C PRO A 14 -3.50 -27.19 4.13
N GLN A 15 -2.29 -27.44 3.62
CA GLN A 15 -1.16 -27.98 4.37
C GLN A 15 -0.69 -27.03 5.49
N VAL A 16 -0.84 -25.71 5.30
CA VAL A 16 -0.52 -24.70 6.32
C VAL A 16 -1.65 -24.63 7.36
N ALA A 17 -2.90 -24.78 6.93
CA ALA A 17 -4.05 -24.83 7.84
C ALA A 17 -4.02 -26.06 8.77
N GLU A 18 -3.58 -27.20 8.25
CA GLU A 18 -3.36 -28.44 9.03
C GLU A 18 -2.26 -28.26 10.08
N LEU A 19 -1.18 -27.54 9.74
CA LEU A 19 -0.08 -27.25 10.69
C LEU A 19 -0.51 -26.33 11.85
N VAL A 20 -1.43 -25.40 11.59
CA VAL A 20 -2.02 -24.55 12.64
C VAL A 20 -3.04 -25.32 13.48
N GLY A 21 -3.60 -26.42 12.94
CA GLY A 21 -4.52 -27.33 13.64
C GLY A 21 -5.87 -26.71 14.04
N ARG A 22 -6.11 -25.43 13.71
CA ARG A 22 -7.26 -24.63 14.16
C ARG A 22 -7.71 -23.66 13.06
N ARG A 23 -8.32 -24.18 11.99
CA ARG A 23 -8.84 -23.37 10.88
C ARG A 23 -9.77 -22.24 11.35
N GLU A 24 -10.63 -22.52 12.31
CA GLU A 24 -11.56 -21.54 12.89
C GLU A 24 -10.81 -20.33 13.47
N LEU A 25 -9.74 -20.57 14.24
CA LEU A 25 -8.90 -19.51 14.78
C LEU A 25 -8.31 -18.63 13.67
N VAL A 26 -7.81 -19.24 12.58
CA VAL A 26 -7.25 -18.49 11.44
C VAL A 26 -8.31 -17.62 10.77
N VAL A 27 -9.53 -18.15 10.59
CA VAL A 27 -10.67 -17.40 10.04
C VAL A 27 -11.00 -16.21 10.94
N THR A 28 -11.17 -16.43 12.25
CA THR A 28 -11.48 -15.36 13.20
C THR A 28 -10.39 -14.29 13.22
N VAL A 29 -9.11 -14.68 13.21
CA VAL A 29 -8.01 -13.72 13.15
C VAL A 29 -8.01 -12.95 11.82
N HIS A 30 -8.30 -13.61 10.69
CA HIS A 30 -8.40 -12.96 9.39
C HIS A 30 -9.49 -11.90 9.36
N GLU A 31 -10.68 -12.26 9.83
CA GLU A 31 -11.87 -11.41 9.93
C GLU A 31 -11.61 -10.15 10.77
N TRP A 32 -11.13 -10.32 12.00
CA TRP A 32 -10.82 -9.20 12.89
C TRP A 32 -9.66 -8.35 12.38
N ALA A 33 -8.62 -8.97 11.81
CA ALA A 33 -7.53 -8.23 11.17
C ALA A 33 -8.01 -7.42 9.97
N GLY A 34 -8.99 -7.93 9.21
CA GLY A 34 -9.65 -7.24 8.11
C GLY A 34 -10.44 -6.01 8.58
N ILE A 35 -11.27 -6.15 9.62
CA ILE A 35 -12.01 -5.02 10.22
C ILE A 35 -11.06 -3.95 10.75
N LEU A 36 -9.98 -4.35 11.43
CA LEU A 36 -9.01 -3.43 12.02
C LEU A 36 -8.03 -2.84 10.99
N LEU A 37 -8.03 -3.32 9.75
CA LEU A 37 -7.13 -2.86 8.69
C LEU A 37 -7.14 -1.34 8.48
N PRO A 38 -8.31 -0.64 8.47
CA PRO A 38 -8.35 0.80 8.30
C PRO A 38 -7.96 1.59 9.56
N ALA A 39 -7.92 0.97 10.74
CA ALA A 39 -7.76 1.68 12.00
C ALA A 39 -6.47 2.55 12.06
N PRO A 40 -5.27 2.07 11.65
CA PRO A 40 -4.07 2.90 11.64
C PRO A 40 -4.19 4.11 10.70
N PHE A 41 -4.89 3.95 9.56
CA PHE A 41 -5.14 5.06 8.63
C PHE A 41 -6.06 6.11 9.28
N LEU A 42 -7.15 5.67 9.91
CA LEU A 42 -8.11 6.55 10.61
C LEU A 42 -7.43 7.29 11.77
N LEU A 43 -6.63 6.59 12.58
CA LEU A 43 -5.83 7.21 13.66
C LEU A 43 -4.85 8.24 13.09
N GLY A 44 -4.19 7.92 11.97
CA GLY A 44 -3.28 8.82 11.28
C GLY A 44 -3.92 10.14 10.87
N LEU A 45 -5.22 10.17 10.53
CA LEU A 45 -5.92 11.40 10.15
C LEU A 45 -5.93 12.47 11.25
N GLY A 46 -5.74 12.09 12.51
CA GLY A 46 -5.54 13.03 13.62
C GLY A 46 -4.26 13.86 13.49
N SER A 47 -3.24 13.36 12.78
CA SER A 47 -1.96 14.05 12.59
C SER A 47 -1.99 15.03 11.40
N PRO A 48 -1.68 16.33 11.61
CA PRO A 48 -1.55 17.30 10.52
C PRO A 48 -0.48 16.90 9.48
N ALA A 49 0.62 16.29 9.93
CA ALA A 49 1.69 15.82 9.08
C ALA A 49 1.22 14.68 8.16
N PHE A 50 0.50 13.70 8.72
CA PHE A 50 -0.08 12.60 7.94
C PHE A 50 -1.08 13.11 6.90
N ARG A 51 -1.98 14.03 7.29
CA ARG A 51 -2.91 14.67 6.34
C ARG A 51 -2.20 15.43 5.23
N ALA A 52 -1.08 16.09 5.52
CA ALA A 52 -0.27 16.76 4.51
C ALA A 52 0.35 15.77 3.52
N ASP A 53 0.84 14.64 4.01
CA ASP A 53 1.38 13.58 3.16
C ASP A 53 0.31 12.89 2.31
N LEU A 54 -0.89 12.65 2.86
CA LEU A 54 -2.03 12.17 2.08
C LEU A 54 -2.39 13.13 0.94
N ARG A 55 -2.41 14.45 1.20
CA ARG A 55 -2.63 15.44 0.14
C ARG A 55 -1.55 15.39 -0.95
N ARG A 56 -0.29 15.15 -0.58
CA ARG A 56 0.81 15.00 -1.56
C ARG A 56 0.69 13.71 -2.36
N LEU A 57 0.25 12.62 -1.74
CA LEU A 57 0.00 11.34 -2.41
C LEU A 57 -1.16 11.43 -3.40
N ASN A 58 -2.25 12.10 -3.03
CA ASN A 58 -3.44 12.26 -3.87
C ASN A 58 -3.29 13.32 -4.98
N ARG A 59 -2.22 14.12 -4.97
CA ARG A 59 -1.99 15.16 -5.97
C ARG A 59 -0.97 14.71 -7.02
N PHE A 60 -1.49 14.32 -8.18
CA PHE A 60 -0.68 14.06 -9.37
C PHE A 60 -0.36 15.37 -10.11
N GLY A 61 0.90 15.57 -10.46
CA GLY A 61 1.40 16.74 -11.20
C GLY A 61 1.99 16.37 -12.56
N PRO A 62 2.40 17.38 -13.36
CA PRO A 62 3.03 17.14 -14.66
C PRO A 62 4.30 16.27 -14.58
N HIS A 63 5.10 16.43 -13.53
CA HIS A 63 6.31 15.62 -13.30
C HIS A 63 5.99 14.13 -13.12
N ASP A 64 4.85 13.78 -12.53
CA ASP A 64 4.43 12.38 -12.39
C ASP A 64 4.16 11.73 -13.74
N ARG A 65 3.60 12.49 -14.70
CA ARG A 65 3.40 12.00 -16.08
C ARG A 65 4.74 11.74 -16.78
N THR A 66 5.72 12.63 -16.60
CA THR A 66 7.08 12.44 -17.11
C THR A 66 7.71 11.19 -16.51
N TRP A 67 7.61 11.03 -15.19
CA TRP A 67 8.10 9.85 -14.47
C TRP A 67 7.47 8.56 -15.01
N LEU A 68 6.15 8.52 -15.17
CA LEU A 68 5.43 7.34 -15.68
C LEU A 68 5.80 7.02 -17.13
N ARG A 69 5.98 8.04 -17.98
CA ARG A 69 6.45 7.84 -19.36
C ARG A 69 7.86 7.25 -19.40
N ALA A 70 8.78 7.78 -18.59
CA ALA A 70 10.13 7.25 -18.48
C ALA A 70 10.13 5.80 -17.96
N ALA A 71 9.32 5.50 -16.94
CA ALA A 71 9.13 4.15 -16.44
C ALA A 71 8.57 3.19 -17.52
N ARG A 72 7.55 3.62 -18.27
CA ARG A 72 6.97 2.84 -19.39
C ARG A 72 7.98 2.57 -20.50
N ARG A 73 8.85 3.54 -20.81
CA ARG A 73 9.96 3.39 -21.77
C ARG A 73 11.16 2.61 -21.21
N ARG A 74 11.08 2.13 -19.97
CA ARG A 74 12.17 1.48 -19.24
C ARG A 74 13.43 2.34 -19.13
N ASP A 75 13.31 3.66 -19.26
CA ASP A 75 14.42 4.59 -19.07
C ASP A 75 14.77 4.62 -17.58
N ARG A 76 15.99 4.15 -17.25
CA ARG A 76 16.50 4.06 -15.88
C ARG A 76 17.27 5.31 -15.46
N ARG A 77 17.49 6.28 -16.35
CA ARG A 77 18.18 7.52 -16.01
C ARG A 77 17.38 8.29 -14.96
N ARG A 78 18.08 8.70 -13.89
CA ARG A 78 17.50 9.46 -12.78
C ARG A 78 16.94 10.81 -13.24
N ALA A 79 17.64 11.48 -14.16
CA ALA A 79 17.20 12.75 -14.75
C ALA A 79 15.84 12.64 -15.47
N SER A 80 15.53 11.47 -16.05
CA SER A 80 14.25 11.21 -16.72
C SER A 80 13.10 10.92 -15.74
N ARG A 81 13.38 10.79 -14.44
CA ARG A 81 12.44 10.38 -13.40
C ARG A 81 12.34 11.43 -12.29
N PRO A 82 11.80 12.62 -12.58
CA PRO A 82 11.62 13.66 -11.57
C PRO A 82 10.64 13.20 -10.48
N ALA A 83 10.99 13.40 -9.21
CA ALA A 83 10.17 12.99 -8.08
C ALA A 83 10.17 14.07 -6.99
N GLY A 84 8.97 14.41 -6.49
CA GLY A 84 8.80 15.14 -5.23
C GLY A 84 8.98 14.21 -4.03
N LYS A 85 8.44 14.57 -2.85
CA LYS A 85 8.52 13.72 -1.63
C LYS A 85 8.10 12.27 -1.89
N PHE A 86 7.10 12.08 -2.75
CA PHE A 86 6.70 10.79 -3.26
C PHE A 86 6.83 10.78 -4.79
N ASN A 87 7.40 9.73 -5.35
CA ASN A 87 7.45 9.53 -6.80
C ASN A 87 6.10 9.00 -7.33
N ALA A 88 5.92 9.04 -8.64
CA ALA A 88 4.63 8.66 -9.25
C ALA A 88 4.24 7.19 -9.00
N ALA A 89 5.21 6.27 -8.92
CA ALA A 89 4.91 4.88 -8.57
C ALA A 89 4.46 4.70 -7.11
N GLN A 90 5.06 5.43 -6.17
CA GLN A 90 4.62 5.44 -4.77
C GLN A 90 3.20 5.99 -4.64
N LYS A 91 2.87 7.07 -5.38
CA LYS A 91 1.50 7.61 -5.43
C LYS A 91 0.52 6.59 -6.00
N LEU A 92 0.84 5.99 -7.16
CA LEU A 92 0.00 4.98 -7.78
C LEU A 92 -0.21 3.77 -6.87
N TYR A 93 0.86 3.28 -6.24
CA TYR A 93 0.78 2.19 -5.28
C TYR A 93 -0.12 2.56 -4.09
N ALA A 94 0.06 3.75 -3.50
CA ALA A 94 -0.74 4.22 -2.37
C ALA A 94 -2.23 4.34 -2.72
N SER A 95 -2.58 4.93 -3.88
CA SER A 95 -3.97 5.03 -4.32
C SER A 95 -4.58 3.66 -4.64
N TRP A 96 -3.83 2.79 -5.31
CA TRP A 96 -4.30 1.44 -5.66
C TRP A 96 -4.51 0.57 -4.43
N ILE A 97 -3.55 0.53 -3.50
CA ILE A 97 -3.66 -0.29 -2.28
C ILE A 97 -4.77 0.22 -1.36
N ALA A 98 -5.00 1.53 -1.30
CA ALA A 98 -6.12 2.11 -0.54
C ALA A 98 -7.47 1.67 -1.14
N GLY A 99 -7.65 1.79 -2.45
CA GLY A 99 -8.85 1.30 -3.13
C GLY A 99 -9.04 -0.20 -2.98
N ALA A 100 -7.97 -0.98 -3.14
CA ALA A 100 -8.00 -2.43 -2.95
C ALA A 100 -8.40 -2.80 -1.52
N ALA A 101 -7.86 -2.14 -0.49
CA ALA A 101 -8.23 -2.37 0.90
C ALA A 101 -9.73 -2.11 1.16
N LEU A 102 -10.32 -1.07 0.55
CA LEU A 102 -11.75 -0.80 0.66
C LEU A 102 -12.60 -1.90 0.01
N VAL A 103 -12.21 -2.36 -1.18
CA VAL A 103 -12.89 -3.48 -1.86
C VAL A 103 -12.78 -4.75 -1.03
N MET A 104 -11.58 -5.06 -0.50
CA MET A 104 -11.36 -6.22 0.37
C MET A 104 -12.21 -6.19 1.63
N LEU A 105 -12.35 -5.02 2.26
CA LEU A 105 -13.22 -4.85 3.42
C LEU A 105 -14.69 -5.07 3.03
N ALA A 106 -15.16 -4.47 1.94
CA ALA A 106 -16.53 -4.62 1.48
C ALA A 106 -16.87 -6.08 1.12
N THR A 107 -16.02 -6.75 0.35
CA THR A 107 -16.23 -8.16 0.00
C THR A 107 -16.10 -9.07 1.22
N GLY A 108 -15.16 -8.80 2.13
CA GLY A 108 -15.01 -9.53 3.39
C GLY A 108 -16.27 -9.43 4.27
N LEU A 109 -16.83 -8.24 4.44
CA LEU A 109 -18.07 -8.04 5.20
C LEU A 109 -19.27 -8.73 4.54
N LEU A 110 -19.37 -8.71 3.21
CA LEU A 110 -20.42 -9.43 2.47
C LEU A 110 -20.33 -10.95 2.65
N MET A 111 -19.11 -11.51 2.74
CA MET A 111 -18.91 -12.92 3.01
C MET A 111 -19.20 -13.29 4.47
N TRP A 112 -18.85 -12.41 5.42
CA TRP A 112 -19.06 -12.63 6.84
C TRP A 112 -20.55 -12.57 7.20
N PHE A 113 -21.27 -11.53 6.77
CA PHE A 113 -22.70 -11.36 7.07
C PHE A 113 -23.58 -12.05 6.04
N THR A 114 -23.57 -13.38 6.06
CA THR A 114 -24.25 -14.24 5.08
C THR A 114 -25.77 -14.06 4.99
N HIS A 115 -26.40 -13.51 6.03
CA HIS A 115 -27.84 -13.23 6.09
C HIS A 115 -28.24 -11.91 5.42
N LEU A 116 -27.27 -11.02 5.13
CA LEU A 116 -27.53 -9.71 4.54
C LEU A 116 -27.43 -9.70 3.00
N ALA A 117 -26.94 -10.79 2.40
CA ALA A 117 -26.63 -10.82 0.97
C ALA A 117 -27.14 -12.10 0.28
N PRO A 118 -27.84 -11.99 -0.87
CA PRO A 118 -28.21 -13.12 -1.70
C PRO A 118 -26.99 -13.96 -2.12
N LEU A 119 -27.20 -15.26 -2.39
CA LEU A 119 -26.12 -16.19 -2.75
C LEU A 119 -25.25 -15.67 -3.91
N VAL A 120 -25.86 -15.09 -4.94
CA VAL A 120 -25.16 -14.52 -6.11
C VAL A 120 -24.14 -13.45 -5.68
N TRP A 121 -24.50 -12.57 -4.75
CA TRP A 121 -23.63 -11.50 -4.29
C TRP A 121 -22.45 -12.05 -3.49
N ARG A 122 -22.69 -13.10 -2.70
CA ARG A 122 -21.65 -13.79 -1.94
C ARG A 122 -20.65 -14.49 -2.87
N THR A 123 -21.12 -15.19 -3.90
CA THR A 123 -20.23 -15.84 -4.88
C THR A 123 -19.38 -14.81 -5.63
N SER A 124 -19.96 -13.69 -6.06
CA SER A 124 -19.21 -12.60 -6.68
C SER A 124 -18.22 -11.97 -5.69
N ALA A 125 -18.61 -11.78 -4.43
CA ALA A 125 -17.73 -11.25 -3.40
C ALA A 125 -16.53 -12.17 -3.14
N THR A 126 -16.73 -13.49 -3.02
CA THR A 126 -15.64 -14.46 -2.88
C THR A 126 -14.69 -14.40 -4.06
N PHE A 127 -15.22 -14.44 -5.29
CA PHE A 127 -14.39 -14.36 -6.49
C PHE A 127 -13.52 -13.09 -6.53
N VAL A 128 -14.13 -11.93 -6.27
CA VAL A 128 -13.41 -10.64 -6.26
C VAL A 128 -12.40 -10.59 -5.11
N HIS A 129 -12.78 -11.04 -3.91
CA HIS A 129 -11.91 -11.04 -2.74
C HIS A 129 -10.66 -11.88 -2.97
N ASP A 130 -10.82 -13.07 -3.54
CA ASP A 130 -9.73 -14.02 -3.73
C ASP A 130 -8.72 -13.56 -4.78
N TRP A 131 -9.20 -13.13 -5.95
CA TRP A 131 -8.32 -12.60 -6.99
C TRP A 131 -7.63 -11.30 -6.57
N LEU A 132 -8.35 -10.44 -5.84
CA LEU A 132 -7.77 -9.20 -5.33
C LEU A 132 -6.76 -9.49 -4.21
N ALA A 133 -7.01 -10.46 -3.34
CA ALA A 133 -6.05 -10.90 -2.32
C ALA A 133 -4.75 -11.38 -2.95
N LEU A 134 -4.84 -12.21 -4.01
CA LEU A 134 -3.68 -12.68 -4.77
C LEU A 134 -2.92 -11.51 -5.40
N ALA A 135 -3.62 -10.59 -6.05
CA ALA A 135 -3.00 -9.39 -6.65
C ALA A 135 -2.31 -8.52 -5.59
N ILE A 136 -2.95 -8.29 -4.44
CA ILE A 136 -2.35 -7.57 -3.30
C ILE A 136 -1.09 -8.28 -2.83
N GLY A 137 -1.13 -9.61 -2.67
CA GLY A 137 0.03 -10.40 -2.24
C GLY A 137 1.24 -10.21 -3.16
N VAL A 138 1.04 -10.32 -4.47
CA VAL A 138 2.10 -10.14 -5.48
C VAL A 138 2.66 -8.72 -5.47
N VAL A 139 1.79 -7.70 -5.50
CA VAL A 139 2.23 -6.29 -5.54
C VAL A 139 2.91 -5.89 -4.23
N LEU A 140 2.39 -6.34 -3.08
CA LEU A 140 2.97 -6.10 -1.77
C LEU A 140 4.36 -6.75 -1.65
N ALA A 141 4.54 -7.99 -2.12
CA ALA A 141 5.84 -8.64 -2.14
C ALA A 141 6.86 -7.86 -2.98
N GLY A 142 6.45 -7.39 -4.17
CA GLY A 142 7.29 -6.52 -5.01
C GLY A 142 7.65 -5.19 -4.33
N HIS A 143 6.69 -4.58 -3.63
CA HIS A 143 6.91 -3.34 -2.88
C HIS A 143 7.89 -3.53 -1.71
N ILE A 144 7.74 -4.61 -0.94
CA ILE A 144 8.65 -4.98 0.14
C ILE A 144 10.05 -5.25 -0.40
N GLY A 145 10.17 -6.01 -1.50
CA GLY A 145 11.46 -6.27 -2.15
C GLY A 145 12.18 -4.99 -2.57
N ARG A 146 11.45 -4.00 -3.10
CA ARG A 146 11.99 -2.67 -3.41
C ARG A 146 12.46 -1.91 -2.18
N ALA A 147 11.69 -1.93 -1.10
CA ALA A 147 12.06 -1.29 0.15
C ALA A 147 13.29 -1.94 0.79
N LEU A 148 13.40 -3.27 0.75
CA LEU A 148 14.56 -4.01 1.27
C LEU A 148 15.85 -3.69 0.51
N ALA A 149 15.74 -3.42 -0.80
CA ALA A 149 16.87 -3.04 -1.65
C ALA A 149 17.39 -1.62 -1.41
N ASP A 150 16.69 -0.78 -0.64
CA ASP A 150 17.12 0.58 -0.28
C ASP A 150 17.27 0.72 1.25
N PRO A 151 18.50 0.57 1.78
CA PRO A 151 18.77 0.69 3.22
C PRO A 151 18.40 2.07 3.80
N GLU A 152 18.58 3.13 3.03
CA GLU A 152 18.33 4.50 3.50
C GLU A 152 16.83 4.78 3.56
N ALA A 153 16.06 4.28 2.59
CA ALA A 153 14.59 4.32 2.67
C ALA A 153 14.08 3.57 3.92
N ARG A 154 14.67 2.40 4.26
CA ARG A 154 14.32 1.66 5.48
C ARG A 154 14.67 2.41 6.75
N ARG A 155 15.84 3.06 6.79
CA ARG A 155 16.23 3.92 7.90
C ARG A 155 15.25 5.09 8.04
N GLY A 156 14.84 5.70 6.93
CA GLY A 156 13.82 6.74 6.90
C GLY A 156 12.49 6.29 7.50
N MET A 157 12.01 5.10 7.16
CA MET A 157 10.77 4.54 7.73
C MET A 157 10.86 4.31 9.25
N ARG A 158 12.04 3.96 9.77
CA ARG A 158 12.25 3.68 11.20
C ARG A 158 12.51 4.93 12.04
N THR A 159 13.21 5.91 11.48
CA THR A 159 13.71 7.08 12.21
C THR A 159 13.02 8.38 11.84
N GLY A 160 12.24 8.40 10.77
CA GLY A 160 11.60 9.61 10.23
C GLY A 160 12.54 10.54 9.46
N SER A 161 13.83 10.20 9.32
CA SER A 161 14.84 11.05 8.68
C SER A 161 15.65 10.30 7.63
N VAL A 162 16.01 11.00 6.55
CA VAL A 162 16.87 10.49 5.46
C VAL A 162 18.01 11.47 5.20
N ALA A 163 19.14 10.95 4.74
CA ALA A 163 20.28 11.77 4.34
C ALA A 163 19.90 12.71 3.20
N ARG A 164 20.33 13.97 3.30
CA ARG A 164 20.09 14.99 2.25
C ARG A 164 20.61 14.54 0.88
N SER A 165 21.74 13.82 0.84
CA SER A 165 22.30 13.28 -0.40
C SER A 165 21.40 12.22 -1.03
N TRP A 166 20.72 11.39 -0.24
CA TRP A 166 19.73 10.44 -0.74
C TRP A 166 18.49 11.16 -1.26
N ALA A 167 17.99 12.15 -0.52
CA ALA A 167 16.86 12.97 -0.96
C ALA A 167 17.15 13.70 -2.29
N ALA A 168 18.34 14.26 -2.47
CA ALA A 168 18.75 14.91 -3.72
C ALA A 168 18.77 13.94 -4.91
N ARG A 169 19.18 12.69 -4.67
CA ARG A 169 19.35 11.67 -5.70
C ARG A 169 18.05 10.97 -6.09
N GLU A 170 17.16 10.70 -5.13
CA GLU A 170 15.91 9.94 -5.34
C GLU A 170 14.67 10.84 -5.45
N HIS A 171 14.71 12.02 -4.83
CA HIS A 171 13.58 12.95 -4.71
C HIS A 171 14.01 14.41 -4.96
N PRO A 172 14.60 14.72 -6.13
CA PRO A 172 15.21 16.04 -6.39
C PRO A 172 14.23 17.21 -6.18
N LEU A 173 12.98 17.07 -6.66
CA LEU A 173 11.97 18.12 -6.53
C LEU A 173 11.47 18.32 -5.09
N TRP A 174 11.77 17.38 -4.19
CA TRP A 174 11.42 17.54 -2.78
C TRP A 174 12.30 18.57 -2.07
N LEU A 175 13.60 18.61 -2.42
CA LEU A 175 14.53 19.57 -1.85
C LEU A 175 14.27 20.98 -2.39
N ASP A 176 14.01 21.11 -3.69
CA ASP A 176 13.73 22.40 -4.34
C ASP A 176 12.48 23.09 -3.76
N ALA A 177 11.46 22.29 -3.41
CA ALA A 177 10.25 22.81 -2.76
C ALA A 177 10.47 23.23 -1.30
N GLY A 178 11.53 22.74 -0.65
CA GLY A 178 11.92 23.09 0.71
C GLY A 178 12.84 24.30 0.79
N SER A 179 13.70 24.51 -0.21
CA SER A 179 14.60 25.67 -0.27
C SER A 179 13.88 26.99 -0.61
N GLY A 180 12.73 26.96 -1.25
CA GLY A 180 11.92 28.15 -1.57
C GLY A 180 11.11 28.76 -0.40
N ARG A 181 11.40 28.39 0.85
CA ARG A 181 10.78 28.96 2.07
C ARG A 181 11.79 29.64 3.02
N GLY A 182 13.03 29.83 2.58
CA GLY A 182 14.10 30.43 3.38
C GLY A 182 14.41 31.91 3.08
N ASP A 183 13.81 32.48 2.03
CA ASP A 183 14.12 33.84 1.57
C ASP A 183 12.82 34.67 1.59
N GLY A 184 12.54 35.29 2.75
CA GLY A 184 11.41 36.18 2.99
C GLY A 184 11.51 36.83 4.36
#